data_AF-A0A3D3VZ80-F1
#
_entry.id   AF-A0A3D3VZ80-F1
#
_cell.length_a   1.000
_cell.length_b   1.000
_cell.length_c   1.000
_cell.angle_alpha   90.00
_cell.angle_beta   90.00
_cell.angle_gamma   90.00
#
_symmetry.space_group_name_H-M   'P 1'
#
loop_
_entity.id
_entity.type
_entity.pdbx_description
1 polymer ?
#
loop_
_entity_poly.entity_id
_entity_poly.type
_entity_poly.pdbx_seq_one_letter_code
_entity_poly.pdbx_strand_id
1 'polypeptide(L)'
;AQTMKTASEPVSFRASTALLSQIDARRKPFGISRGEWVRGIVMQHLSGADATALSGQLDGVAATVSELQRAQSTAKNDMARQLFLLLIELGGKTAEQARELVVNRFLSQRREAD
;
A
#
# COMPACT_ATOMS: atom_id res chain seq x y z
N ALA A 1 22.36 7.55 -1.17
CA ALA A 1 22.65 8.98 -1.01
C ALA A 1 21.42 9.65 -0.42
N GLN A 2 21.48 10.11 0.84
CA GLN A 2 20.40 10.86 1.47
C GLN A 2 20.44 12.29 0.92
N THR A 3 19.47 12.66 0.09
CA THR A 3 19.31 14.03 -0.41
C THR A 3 18.97 14.93 0.79
N MET A 4 19.92 15.76 1.22
CA MET A 4 19.66 16.82 2.19
C MET A 4 18.53 17.69 1.66
N LYS A 5 17.42 17.83 2.41
CA LYS A 5 16.33 18.74 2.08
C LYS A 5 16.86 20.17 2.16
N THR A 6 17.18 20.78 1.01
CA THR A 6 17.55 22.20 0.95
C THR A 6 16.38 23.01 1.49
N ALA A 7 16.60 23.77 2.56
CA ALA A 7 15.57 24.64 3.12
C ALA A 7 15.22 25.72 2.09
N SER A 8 13.97 25.73 1.63
CA SER A 8 13.49 26.72 0.67
C SER A 8 13.16 28.04 1.35
N GLU A 9 13.42 29.15 0.67
CA GLU A 9 13.11 30.49 1.16
C GLU A 9 11.59 30.65 1.37
N PRO A 10 11.15 31.29 2.46
CA PRO A 10 9.73 31.53 2.70
C PRO A 10 9.20 32.57 1.72
N VAL A 11 8.16 32.21 0.97
CA VAL A 11 7.44 33.12 0.06
C VAL A 11 6.17 33.63 0.75
N SER A 12 6.06 34.95 0.88
CA SER A 12 4.87 35.64 1.39
C SER A 12 4.10 36.33 0.26
N PHE A 13 2.80 36.07 0.17
CA PHE A 13 1.89 36.68 -0.80
C PHE A 13 0.56 37.05 -0.13
N ARG A 14 -0.18 37.98 -0.74
CA ARG A 14 -1.52 38.36 -0.28
C ARG A 14 -2.57 37.52 -1.00
N ALA A 15 -3.52 36.98 -0.25
CA ALA A 15 -4.67 36.23 -0.77
C ALA A 15 -5.98 36.88 -0.30
N SER A 16 -7.01 36.85 -1.15
CA SER A 16 -8.34 37.33 -0.77
C SER A 16 -9.00 36.40 0.26
N THR A 17 -9.90 36.94 1.06
CA THR A 17 -10.67 36.16 2.05
C THR A 17 -11.47 35.04 1.38
N ALA A 18 -12.01 35.28 0.18
CA ALA A 18 -12.71 34.28 -0.61
C ALA A 18 -11.79 33.09 -1.00
N LEU A 19 -10.57 33.37 -1.44
CA LEU A 19 -9.59 32.34 -1.77
C LEU A 19 -9.16 31.54 -0.53
N LEU A 20 -8.93 32.22 0.60
CA LEU A 20 -8.58 31.56 1.86
C LEU A 20 -9.67 30.60 2.34
N SER A 21 -10.95 30.99 2.21
CA SER A 21 -12.09 30.14 2.54
C SER A 21 -12.15 28.89 1.66
N GLN A 22 -11.90 29.02 0.36
CA GLN A 22 -11.83 27.87 -0.55
C GLN A 22 -10.68 26.92 -0.21
N ILE A 23 -9.50 27.46 0.13
CA ILE A 23 -8.36 26.67 0.57
C ILE A 23 -8.70 25.90 1.84
N ASP A 24 -9.33 26.54 2.82
CA ASP A 24 -9.73 25.89 4.07
C ASP A 24 -10.74 24.77 3.87
N ALA A 25 -11.76 25.00 3.04
CA ALA A 25 -12.75 23.98 2.72
C ALA A 25 -12.12 22.73 2.08
N ARG A 26 -11.18 22.93 1.14
CA ARG A 26 -10.53 21.83 0.40
C ARG A 26 -9.46 21.09 1.19
N ARG A 27 -8.71 21.78 2.06
CA ARG A 27 -7.65 21.12 2.86
C ARG A 27 -8.21 20.36 4.07
N LYS A 28 -9.37 20.74 4.60
CA LYS A 28 -9.94 20.22 5.86
C LYS A 28 -10.06 18.69 5.90
N PRO A 29 -10.48 17.98 4.83
CA PRO A 29 -10.53 16.51 4.82
C PRO A 29 -9.17 15.83 5.00
N PHE A 30 -8.08 16.51 4.64
CA PHE A 30 -6.72 15.96 4.66
C PHE A 30 -5.96 16.29 5.95
N GLY A 31 -6.50 17.14 6.83
CA GLY A 31 -5.87 17.48 8.11
C GLY A 31 -4.56 18.29 8.00
N ILE A 32 -4.25 18.86 6.84
CA ILE A 32 -2.97 19.54 6.59
C ILE A 32 -3.06 21.07 6.69
N SER A 33 -1.90 21.70 6.82
CA SER A 33 -1.77 23.16 6.92
C SER A 33 -2.07 23.86 5.59
N ARG A 34 -2.44 25.15 5.64
CA ARG A 34 -2.67 25.96 4.42
C ARG A 34 -1.43 26.03 3.53
N GLY A 35 -0.25 26.23 4.14
CA GLY A 35 1.02 26.34 3.41
C GLY A 35 1.41 25.03 2.71
N GLU A 36 1.15 23.90 3.36
CA GLU A 36 1.41 22.57 2.79
C GLU A 36 0.47 22.27 1.62
N TRP A 37 -0.83 22.59 1.76
CA TRP A 37 -1.79 22.46 0.67
C TRP A 37 -1.42 23.30 -0.55
N VAL A 38 -1.11 24.59 -0.34
CA VAL A 38 -0.70 25.51 -1.41
C VAL A 38 0.59 25.03 -2.08
N ARG A 39 1.57 24.57 -1.30
CA ARG A 39 2.81 23.99 -1.84
C ARG A 39 2.50 22.80 -2.74
N GLY A 40 1.61 21.89 -2.32
CA GLY A 40 1.19 20.73 -3.11
C GLY A 40 0.61 21.12 -4.47
N ILE A 41 -0.30 22.10 -4.49
CA ILE A 41 -0.92 22.60 -5.74
C ILE A 41 0.12 23.26 -6.66
N VAL A 42 1.02 24.09 -6.10
CA VAL A 42 2.08 24.73 -6.88
C VAL A 42 3.03 23.69 -7.47
N MET A 43 3.44 22.70 -6.67
CA MET A 43 4.30 21.63 -7.17
C MET A 43 3.61 20.80 -8.26
N GLN A 44 2.31 20.50 -8.12
CA GLN A 44 1.52 19.83 -9.15
C GLN A 44 1.45 20.65 -10.44
N HIS A 45 1.26 21.97 -10.34
CA HIS A 45 1.20 22.85 -11.49
C HIS A 45 2.56 22.98 -12.19
N LEU A 46 3.65 23.08 -11.42
CA LEU A 46 5.02 23.19 -11.94
C LEU A 46 5.56 21.89 -12.51
N SER A 47 5.19 20.74 -11.93
CA SER A 47 5.63 19.43 -12.42
C SER A 47 4.89 19.00 -13.68
N GLY A 48 3.84 19.73 -14.09
CA GLY A 48 3.00 19.34 -15.22
C GLY A 48 2.41 17.94 -15.06
N ALA A 49 2.26 17.47 -13.81
CA ALA A 49 1.83 16.12 -13.52
C ALA A 49 0.40 15.93 -14.05
N ASP A 50 0.32 15.30 -15.21
CA ASP A 50 -0.93 14.89 -15.81
C ASP A 50 -1.55 13.84 -14.88
N ALA A 51 -2.67 14.20 -14.24
CA ALA A 51 -3.38 13.32 -13.34
C ALA A 51 -3.74 11.98 -14.03
N THR A 52 -3.86 12.00 -15.35
CA THR A 52 -4.07 10.82 -16.21
C THR A 52 -2.88 9.86 -16.17
N ALA A 53 -1.65 10.37 -16.22
CA ALA A 53 -0.44 9.56 -16.15
C ALA A 53 -0.26 8.94 -14.75
N LEU A 54 -0.61 9.68 -13.69
CA LEU A 54 -0.58 9.17 -12.32
C LEU A 54 -1.62 8.05 -12.11
N SER A 55 -2.83 8.21 -12.67
CA SER A 55 -3.88 7.18 -12.61
C SER A 55 -3.42 5.89 -13.29
N GLY A 56 -2.82 5.98 -14.48
CA GLY A 56 -2.30 4.80 -15.18
C GLY A 56 -1.19 4.07 -14.42
N GLN A 57 -0.34 4.81 -13.70
CA GLN A 57 0.68 4.21 -12.83
C GLN A 57 0.06 3.53 -11.60
N LEU A 58 -0.97 4.12 -11.01
CA LEU A 58 -1.73 3.53 -9.90
C LEU A 58 -2.43 2.24 -10.32
N ASP A 59 -3.05 2.23 -11.50
CA ASP A 59 -3.68 1.03 -12.06
C ASP A 59 -2.65 -0.08 -12.33
N GLY A 60 -1.46 0.29 -12.83
CA GLY A 60 -0.33 -0.63 -13.00
C GLY A 60 0.13 -1.24 -11.69
N VAL A 61 0.29 -0.44 -10.63
CA VAL A 61 0.64 -0.94 -9.28
C VAL A 61 -0.45 -1.85 -8.74
N ALA A 62 -1.72 -1.50 -8.89
CA ALA A 62 -2.84 -2.35 -8.46
C ALA A 62 -2.84 -3.71 -9.18
N ALA A 63 -2.56 -3.72 -10.49
CA ALA A 63 -2.43 -4.95 -11.26
C ALA A 63 -1.28 -5.83 -10.76
N THR A 64 -0.09 -5.24 -10.52
CA THR A 64 1.07 -5.97 -9.98
C THR A 64 0.78 -6.52 -8.58
N VAL A 65 0.10 -5.77 -7.71
CA VAL A 65 -0.29 -6.25 -6.38
C VAL A 65 -1.23 -7.45 -6.48
N SER A 66 -2.21 -7.40 -7.38
CA SER A 66 -3.14 -8.52 -7.63
C SER A 66 -2.41 -9.77 -8.12
N GLU A 67 -1.47 -9.61 -9.04
CA GLU A 67 -0.64 -10.71 -9.55
C GLU A 67 0.24 -11.31 -8.44
N LEU A 68 0.88 -10.47 -7.63
CA LEU A 68 1.69 -10.91 -6.49
C LEU A 68 0.86 -11.68 -5.46
N GLN A 69 -0.37 -11.23 -5.17
CA GLN A 69 -1.29 -11.95 -4.29
C GLN A 69 -1.67 -13.33 -4.84
N ARG A 70 -1.91 -13.44 -6.15
CA ARG A 70 -2.15 -14.73 -6.80
C ARG A 70 -0.93 -15.64 -6.71
N ALA A 71 0.26 -15.14 -7.04
CA ALA A 71 1.51 -15.89 -6.94
C ALA A 71 1.77 -16.35 -5.50
N GLN A 72 1.52 -15.50 -4.50
CA GLN A 72 1.63 -15.83 -3.09
C GLN A 72 0.65 -16.95 -2.69
N SER A 73 -0.60 -16.91 -3.18
CA SER A 73 -1.59 -17.96 -2.91
C SER A 73 -1.16 -19.31 -3.49
N THR A 74 -0.66 -19.32 -4.73
CA THR A 74 -0.11 -20.54 -5.36
C THR A 74 1.07 -21.09 -4.56
N ALA A 75 2.03 -20.23 -4.21
CA ALA A 75 3.20 -20.63 -3.42
C ALA A 75 2.80 -21.21 -2.05
N LYS A 76 1.81 -20.62 -1.36
CA LYS A 76 1.28 -21.17 -0.10
C LYS A 76 0.72 -22.59 -0.28
N ASN A 77 -0.03 -22.84 -1.35
CA ASN A 77 -0.59 -24.15 -1.64
C ASN A 77 0.50 -25.18 -1.95
N ASP A 78 1.52 -24.79 -2.71
CA ASP A 78 2.65 -25.66 -3.03
C ASP A 78 3.46 -26.02 -1.78
N MET A 79 3.74 -25.03 -0.91
CA MET A 79 4.39 -25.26 0.37
C MET A 79 3.56 -26.15 1.30
N ALA A 80 2.24 -25.97 1.34
CA ALA A 80 1.33 -26.81 2.11
C ALA A 80 1.39 -28.28 1.63
N ARG A 81 1.43 -28.49 0.30
CA ARG A 81 1.56 -29.82 -0.31
C ARG A 81 2.92 -30.45 -0.01
N GLN A 82 4.01 -29.70 -0.13
CA GLN A 82 5.35 -30.18 0.19
C GLN A 82 5.49 -30.56 1.67
N LEU A 83 4.95 -29.74 2.57
CA LEU A 83 4.94 -30.04 4.00
C LEU A 83 4.15 -31.32 4.31
N PHE A 84 2.98 -31.50 3.68
CA PHE A 84 2.20 -32.73 3.83
C PHE A 84 2.99 -33.97 3.42
N LEU A 85 3.65 -33.94 2.26
CA LEU A 85 4.48 -35.04 1.78
C LEU A 85 5.63 -35.34 2.73
N LEU A 86 6.36 -34.32 3.18
CA LEU A 86 7.46 -34.48 4.14
C LEU A 86 7.00 -35.13 5.46
N LEU A 87 5.83 -34.73 5.98
CA LEU A 87 5.31 -35.28 7.24
C LEU A 87 4.92 -36.76 7.13
N ILE A 88 4.52 -37.21 5.95
CA ILE A 88 4.18 -38.61 5.67
C ILE A 88 5.42 -39.43 5.35
N GLU A 89 6.27 -38.95 4.44
CA GLU A 89 7.46 -39.66 3.94
C GLU A 89 8.52 -39.87 5.01
N LEU A 90 8.66 -38.94 5.95
CA LEU A 90 9.56 -39.08 7.10
C LEU A 90 9.04 -40.08 8.15
N GLY A 91 7.89 -40.74 7.90
CA GLY A 91 7.31 -41.77 8.77
C GLY A 91 6.83 -41.26 10.13
N GLY A 92 6.82 -39.93 10.33
CA GLY A 92 6.58 -39.33 11.64
C GLY A 92 5.10 -39.14 12.01
N LYS A 93 4.18 -39.16 11.03
CA LYS A 93 2.75 -38.86 11.24
C LYS A 93 1.83 -39.63 10.29
N THR A 94 0.60 -39.87 10.74
CA THR A 94 -0.48 -40.39 9.87
C THR A 94 -1.00 -39.29 8.93
N ALA A 95 -1.71 -39.70 7.87
CA ALA A 95 -2.27 -38.76 6.89
C ALA A 95 -3.24 -37.74 7.52
N GLU A 96 -4.11 -38.16 8.44
CA GLU A 96 -4.96 -37.25 9.23
C GLU A 96 -4.13 -36.21 10.02
N GLN A 97 -3.12 -36.65 10.76
CA GLN A 97 -2.29 -35.77 11.59
C GLN A 97 -1.49 -34.77 10.75
N ALA A 98 -1.00 -35.19 9.59
CA ALA A 98 -0.29 -34.32 8.66
C ALA A 98 -1.21 -33.27 8.05
N ARG A 99 -2.45 -33.64 7.67
CA ARG A 99 -3.46 -32.69 7.18
C ARG A 99 -3.80 -31.63 8.21
N GLU A 100 -4.05 -32.04 9.45
CA GLU A 100 -4.43 -31.12 10.53
C GLU A 100 -3.33 -30.07 10.79
N LEU A 101 -2.06 -30.48 10.80
CA LEU A 101 -0.93 -29.56 10.97
C LEU A 101 -0.76 -28.57 9.81
N VAL A 102 -0.93 -29.04 8.57
CA VAL A 102 -0.87 -28.18 7.39
C VAL A 102 -2.02 -27.18 7.39
N VAL A 103 -3.24 -27.62 7.70
CA VAL A 103 -4.42 -26.75 7.84
C VAL A 103 -4.18 -25.71 8.93
N ASN A 104 -3.72 -26.11 10.11
CA ASN A 104 -3.47 -25.17 11.21
C ASN A 104 -2.38 -24.14 10.89
N ARG A 105 -1.37 -24.52 10.10
CA ARG A 105 -0.26 -23.63 9.75
C ARG A 105 -0.62 -22.64 8.64
N PHE A 106 -1.41 -23.05 7.65
CA PHE A 106 -1.68 -22.26 6.45
C PHE A 106 -3.07 -21.61 6.41
N LEU A 107 -4.05 -22.11 7.17
CA LEU A 107 -5.46 -21.66 7.13
C LEU A 107 -5.93 -20.95 8.41
N SER A 108 -5.20 -21.03 9.53
CA SER A 108 -5.67 -20.48 10.82
C SER A 108 -5.42 -18.99 11.07
N GLN A 109 -4.87 -18.22 10.12
CA GLN A 109 -4.66 -16.76 10.30
C GLN A 109 -5.92 -15.91 10.05
N ARG A 110 -7.13 -16.49 10.04
CA ARG A 110 -8.37 -15.78 9.70
C ARG A 110 -9.27 -15.44 10.90
N ARG A 111 -8.75 -15.45 12.14
CA ARG A 111 -9.55 -15.19 13.36
C ARG A 111 -9.07 -14.05 14.27
N GLU A 112 -8.05 -13.28 13.89
CA GLU A 112 -7.56 -12.14 14.70
C GLU A 112 -7.79 -10.78 14.04
N ALA A 113 -8.81 -10.65 13.19
CA ALA A 113 -9.16 -9.39 12.53
C ALA A 113 -10.68 -9.11 12.53
N ASP A 114 -11.34 -9.44 13.64
CA ASP A 114 -12.67 -8.91 13.99
C ASP A 114 -12.54 -7.99 15.22
#